data_AF-A0A2V8JJD0-F1
#
_entry.id   AF-A0A2V8JJD0-F1
#
_cell.length_a   1.000
_cell.length_b   1.000
_cell.length_c   1.000
_cell.angle_alpha   90.00
_cell.angle_beta   90.00
_cell.angle_gamma   90.00
#
_symmetry.space_group_name_H-M   'P 1'
#
loop_
_entity.id
_entity.type
_entity.pdbx_description
1 polymer ?
#
loop_
_entity_poly.entity_id
_entity_poly.type
_entity_poly.pdbx_seq_one_letter_code
_entity_poly.pdbx_strand_id
1 'polypeptide(L)'
;MEEKRVLTDSQRTLELYHLQGSDHAATMLIGYLPKEKVLIEADVYTPGPANAPTGPPTKENMNLYGNIQGLKLDVQQIMPIHGRLVTIADLRRLIGR
;
A
#
# COMPACT_ATOMS: atom_id res chain seq x y z
N MET A 1 10.48 15.80 8.70
CA MET A 1 10.54 15.52 7.25
C MET A 1 10.21 14.06 7.10
N GLU A 2 9.26 13.69 6.26
CA GLU A 2 9.05 12.29 5.89
C GLU A 2 10.28 11.82 5.12
N GLU A 3 10.90 10.73 5.57
CA GLU A 3 12.03 10.13 4.84
C GLU A 3 11.49 9.46 3.57
N LYS A 4 11.79 10.07 2.42
CA LYS A 4 11.48 9.56 1.08
C LYS A 4 12.77 9.33 0.31
N ARG A 5 12.89 8.18 -0.36
CA ARG A 5 13.90 7.95 -1.40
C ARG A 5 13.22 7.92 -2.77
N VAL A 6 13.81 8.60 -3.74
CA VAL A 6 13.29 8.62 -5.12
C VAL A 6 14.26 7.88 -6.03
N LEU A 7 13.73 6.96 -6.84
CA LEU A 7 14.43 6.28 -7.92
C LEU A 7 13.72 6.62 -9.23
N THR A 8 14.47 6.93 -10.29
CA THR A 8 13.88 7.26 -11.60
C THR A 8 14.78 6.80 -12.73
N ASP A 9 14.17 6.40 -13.83
CA ASP A 9 14.83 6.05 -15.10
C ASP A 9 14.51 7.08 -16.21
N SER A 10 14.04 8.27 -15.82
CA SER A 10 13.46 9.34 -16.68
C SER A 10 12.07 9.09 -17.26
N GLN A 11 11.59 7.83 -17.33
CA GLN A 11 10.26 7.50 -17.83
C GLN A 11 9.25 7.24 -16.71
N ARG A 12 9.75 6.69 -15.60
CA ARG A 12 9.00 6.43 -14.36
C ARG A 12 9.76 6.92 -13.15
N THR A 13 9.00 7.19 -12.11
CA THR A 13 9.49 7.55 -10.79
C THR A 13 8.94 6.52 -9.81
N LEU A 14 9.81 5.95 -8.99
CA LEU A 14 9.44 5.16 -7.83
C LEU A 14 9.82 5.95 -6.59
N GLU A 15 8.81 6.24 -5.78
CA GLU A 15 8.98 6.83 -4.45
C GLU A 15 8.97 5.71 -3.42
N LEU A 16 9.98 5.65 -2.57
CA LEU A 16 10.07 4.71 -1.47
C LEU A 16 9.83 5.45 -0.16
N TYR A 17 8.94 4.91 0.65
CA TYR A 17 8.59 5.43 1.97
C TYR A 17 8.75 4.33 3.02
N HIS A 18 9.21 4.70 4.22
CA HIS A 18 9.16 3.80 5.37
C HIS A 18 7.71 3.64 5.83
N LEU A 19 7.22 2.40 5.89
CA LEU A 19 5.91 2.08 6.43
C LEU A 19 5.96 2.10 7.96
N GLN A 20 5.50 3.20 8.54
CA GLN A 20 5.59 3.41 9.99
C GLN A 20 4.64 2.49 10.73
N GLY A 21 5.16 1.78 11.74
CA GLY A 21 4.36 0.98 12.66
C GLY A 21 3.86 -0.36 12.09
N SER A 22 4.54 -0.90 11.07
CA SER A 22 4.26 -2.23 10.54
C SER A 22 4.78 -3.34 11.48
N ASP A 23 3.94 -4.35 11.71
CA ASP A 23 4.27 -5.58 12.41
C ASP A 23 4.97 -6.62 11.51
N HIS A 24 5.01 -6.39 10.18
CA HIS A 24 5.74 -7.26 9.24
C HIS A 24 7.25 -7.14 9.44
N ALA A 25 7.78 -5.91 9.48
CA ALA A 25 9.17 -5.61 9.82
C ALA A 25 9.34 -4.14 10.21
N ALA A 26 10.23 -3.87 11.16
CA ALA A 26 10.54 -2.49 11.57
C ALA A 26 11.14 -1.63 10.44
N THR A 27 11.76 -2.26 9.43
CA THR A 27 12.41 -1.61 8.27
C THR A 27 11.56 -1.64 7.01
N MET A 28 10.27 -1.97 7.12
CA MET A 28 9.38 -2.21 5.99
C MET A 28 9.23 -0.97 5.09
N LEU A 29 9.42 -1.12 3.78
CA LEU A 29 9.21 -0.03 2.82
C LEU A 29 7.96 -0.28 1.98
N ILE A 30 7.29 0.80 1.59
CA ILE A 30 6.30 0.80 0.50
C ILE A 30 6.86 1.57 -0.69
N GLY A 31 6.56 1.07 -1.89
CA GLY A 31 6.85 1.74 -3.14
C GLY A 31 5.61 2.44 -3.67
N TYR A 32 5.76 3.64 -4.23
CA TYR A 32 4.67 4.37 -4.87
C TYR A 32 5.09 4.84 -6.25
N LEU A 33 4.27 4.51 -7.24
CA LEU A 33 4.40 4.94 -8.62
C LEU A 33 3.38 6.07 -8.86
N PRO A 34 3.77 7.36 -8.78
CA PRO A 34 2.83 8.47 -8.77
C PRO A 34 2.12 8.69 -10.11
N LYS A 35 2.75 8.34 -11.24
CA LYS A 35 2.13 8.47 -12.57
C LYS A 35 1.01 7.44 -12.75
N GLU A 36 1.23 6.22 -12.27
CA GLU A 36 0.30 5.10 -12.35
C GLU A 36 -0.69 5.06 -11.18
N LYS A 37 -0.41 5.81 -10.10
CA LYS A 37 -1.16 5.80 -8.84
C LYS A 37 -1.24 4.41 -8.21
N VAL A 38 -0.13 3.68 -8.31
CA VAL A 38 0.02 2.31 -7.80
C VAL A 38 0.92 2.32 -6.57
N LEU A 39 0.43 1.75 -5.47
CA LEU A 39 1.23 1.45 -4.29
C LEU A 39 1.69 -0.02 -4.33
N ILE A 40 2.94 -0.28 -3.98
CA ILE A 40 3.56 -1.60 -3.90
C ILE A 40 3.88 -1.87 -2.44
N GLU A 41 3.47 -3.03 -1.93
CA GLU A 41 3.69 -3.43 -0.55
C GLU A 41 3.93 -4.94 -0.42
N ALA A 42 4.52 -5.36 0.71
CA ALA A 42 4.75 -6.77 1.02
C ALA A 42 4.01 -7.20 2.28
N ASP A 43 3.04 -8.10 2.10
CA ASP A 43 2.29 -8.81 3.15
C ASP A 43 1.61 -7.95 4.24
N VAL A 44 1.39 -6.66 3.98
CA VAL A 44 0.56 -5.80 4.83
C VAL A 44 -0.87 -5.68 4.31
N TYR A 45 -1.10 -6.04 3.03
CA TYR A 45 -2.42 -6.33 2.50
C TYR A 45 -2.41 -7.46 1.46
N THR A 46 -2.68 -8.69 1.90
CA THR A 46 -2.80 -9.85 0.99
C THR A 46 -4.27 -10.12 0.64
N PRO A 47 -4.77 -9.69 -0.53
CA PRO A 47 -6.15 -9.92 -0.92
C PRO A 47 -6.38 -11.40 -1.27
N GLY A 48 -7.51 -11.93 -0.83
CA GLY A 48 -8.00 -13.22 -1.28
C GLY A 48 -8.35 -13.24 -2.78
N PRO A 49 -8.74 -14.42 -3.30
CA PRO A 49 -9.21 -14.57 -4.67
C PRO A 49 -10.30 -13.55 -5.03
N ALA A 50 -10.43 -13.23 -6.32
CA ALA A 50 -11.53 -12.38 -6.78
C ALA A 50 -12.88 -12.97 -6.34
N ASN A 51 -13.77 -12.10 -5.85
CA ASN A 51 -15.12 -12.45 -5.36
C ASN A 51 -15.16 -13.34 -4.10
N ALA A 52 -14.01 -13.61 -3.45
CA ALA A 52 -14.03 -14.26 -2.14
C ALA A 52 -14.60 -13.29 -1.08
N PRO A 53 -15.30 -13.80 -0.05
CA PRO A 53 -15.68 -13.00 1.10
C PRO A 53 -14.45 -12.31 1.70
N THR A 54 -14.56 -11.00 1.99
CA THR A 54 -13.52 -10.30 2.73
C THR A 54 -13.46 -10.83 4.16
N GLY A 55 -12.25 -11.20 4.61
CA GLY A 55 -12.00 -11.52 6.01
C GLY A 55 -12.10 -10.27 6.91
N PRO A 56 -11.94 -10.43 8.23
CA PRO A 56 -11.85 -9.28 9.13
C PRO A 56 -10.61 -8.42 8.80
N PRO A 57 -10.68 -7.09 8.97
CA PRO A 57 -9.51 -6.22 8.78
C PRO A 57 -8.43 -6.54 9.83
N THR A 58 -7.18 -6.48 9.40
CA THR A 58 -6.01 -6.60 10.28
C THR A 58 -5.50 -5.23 10.73
N LYS A 59 -4.64 -5.21 11.76
CA LYS A 59 -3.90 -4.00 12.15
C LYS A 59 -3.07 -3.45 11.00
N GLU A 60 -2.43 -4.32 10.22
CA GLU A 60 -1.65 -3.92 9.04
C GLU A 60 -2.51 -3.24 7.98
N ASN A 61 -3.75 -3.70 7.74
CA ASN A 61 -4.62 -3.04 6.76
C ASN A 61 -4.98 -1.61 7.19
N MET A 62 -5.26 -1.40 8.48
CA MET A 62 -5.51 -0.07 9.03
C MET A 62 -4.25 0.80 9.01
N ASN A 63 -3.09 0.21 9.34
CA ASN A 63 -1.80 0.88 9.32
C ASN A 63 -1.42 1.37 7.91
N LEU A 64 -1.58 0.52 6.89
CA LEU A 64 -1.33 0.85 5.50
C LEU A 64 -2.18 2.03 5.06
N TYR A 65 -3.49 1.99 5.33
CA TYR A 65 -4.38 3.09 5.01
C TYR A 65 -4.01 4.39 5.73
N GLY A 66 -3.64 4.30 7.02
CA GLY A 66 -3.15 5.43 7.81
C GLY A 66 -1.90 6.08 7.21
N ASN A 67 -0.92 5.28 6.80
CA ASN A 67 0.29 5.76 6.13
C ASN A 67 -0.03 6.42 4.77
N ILE A 68 -0.90 5.81 3.94
CA ILE A 68 -1.35 6.41 2.67
C ILE A 68 -1.95 7.80 2.90
N GLN A 69 -2.80 7.96 3.93
CA GLN A 69 -3.41 9.25 4.25
C GLN A 69 -2.40 10.26 4.81
N GLY A 70 -1.51 9.84 5.71
CA GLY A 70 -0.48 10.69 6.31
C GLY A 70 0.49 11.25 5.27
N LEU A 71 0.97 10.38 4.38
CA LEU A 71 1.84 10.71 3.25
C LEU A 71 1.12 11.45 2.11
N LYS A 72 -0.21 11.57 2.18
CA LYS A 72 -1.08 12.20 1.17
C LYS A 72 -0.90 11.62 -0.24
N LEU A 73 -0.74 10.30 -0.33
CA LEU A 73 -0.56 9.61 -1.61
C LEU A 73 -1.91 9.45 -2.33
N ASP A 74 -1.97 9.80 -3.62
CA ASP A 74 -3.14 9.61 -4.48
C ASP A 74 -3.18 8.18 -5.04
N VAL A 75 -3.33 7.20 -4.15
CA VAL A 75 -3.34 5.77 -4.50
C VAL A 75 -4.69 5.38 -5.11
N GLN A 76 -4.67 4.79 -6.30
CA GLN A 76 -5.84 4.17 -6.93
C GLN A 76 -5.79 2.65 -6.87
N GLN A 77 -4.59 2.08 -7.00
CA GLN A 77 -4.37 0.63 -6.98
C GLN A 77 -3.28 0.25 -5.97
N ILE A 78 -3.42 -0.94 -5.40
CA ILE A 78 -2.42 -1.55 -4.53
C ILE A 78 -1.99 -2.85 -5.22
N MET A 79 -0.69 -2.95 -5.49
CA MET A 79 0.00 -4.10 -6.02
C MET A 79 0.72 -4.82 -4.86
N PRO A 80 0.06 -5.77 -4.20
CA PRO A 80 0.73 -6.63 -3.24
C PRO A 80 1.74 -7.52 -3.97
N ILE A 81 2.87 -7.85 -3.34
CA ILE A 81 3.77 -8.87 -3.92
C ILE A 81 3.15 -10.28 -3.91
N HIS A 82 2.17 -10.50 -3.02
CA HIS A 82 1.42 -11.74 -2.90
C HIS A 82 -0.07 -11.50 -3.20
N GLY A 83 -0.60 -12.25 -4.18
CA GLY A 83 -2.01 -12.16 -4.58
C GLY A 83 -2.23 -11.30 -5.82
N ARG A 84 -3.40 -10.68 -5.89
CA ARG A 84 -3.86 -9.93 -7.08
C ARG A 84 -3.78 -8.43 -6.86
N LEU A 85 -3.70 -7.68 -7.96
CA LEU A 85 -3.92 -6.24 -7.97
C LEU A 85 -5.33 -5.92 -7.45
N VAL A 86 -5.43 -4.92 -6.56
CA VAL A 86 -6.68 -4.46 -5.95
C VAL A 86 -6.78 -2.94 -6.00
N THR A 87 -7.98 -2.41 -5.77
CA THR A 87 -8.20 -0.97 -5.72
C THR A 87 -8.07 -0.46 -4.29
N ILE A 88 -7.81 0.85 -4.13
CA ILE A 88 -7.90 1.49 -2.82
C ILE A 88 -9.30 1.36 -2.20
N ALA A 89 -10.34 1.24 -3.03
CA ALA A 89 -11.72 1.02 -2.57
C ALA A 89 -11.91 -0.34 -1.92
N ASP A 90 -11.17 -1.37 -2.35
CA ASP A 90 -11.20 -2.69 -1.71
C ASP A 90 -10.61 -2.64 -0.30
N LEU A 91 -9.48 -1.93 -0.12
CA LEU A 91 -8.91 -1.70 1.20
C LEU A 91 -9.86 -0.91 2.10
N ARG A 92 -10.44 0.19 1.59
CA ARG A 92 -11.42 1.02 2.34
C ARG A 92 -12.61 0.20 2.80
N ARG A 93 -13.20 -0.61 1.90
CA ARG A 93 -14.30 -1.52 2.22
C ARG A 93 -13.91 -2.51 3.32
N LEU A 94 -12.73 -3.10 3.24
CA LEU A 94 -12.22 -4.04 4.24
C LEU A 94 -12.11 -3.40 5.65
N ILE A 95 -11.65 -2.15 5.73
CA ILE A 95 -11.47 -1.44 7.01
C ILE A 95 -12.69 -0.61 7.44
N GLY A 96 -13.81 -0.67 6.72
CA GLY A 96 -15.04 0.06 7.04
C GLY A 96 -14.97 1.58 6.79
N ARG A 97 -14.37 2.01 5.69
CA ARG A 97 -14.22 3.41 5.25
C ARG A 97 -14.85 3.68 3.89
#